data_AF-A0A348RYM1-F1
#
_entry.id   AF-A0A348RYM1-F1
#
_cell.length_a   1.000
_cell.length_b   1.000
_cell.length_c   1.000
_cell.angle_alpha   90.00
_cell.angle_beta   90.00
_cell.angle_gamma   90.00
#
_symmetry.space_group_name_H-M   'P 1'
#
loop_
_entity.id
_entity.type
_entity.pdbx_description
1 polymer ?
#
loop_
_entity_poly.entity_id
_entity_poly.type
_entity_poly.pdbx_seq_one_letter_code
_entity_poly.pdbx_strand_id
1 'polypeptide(L)'
;MRRLLKWIDDRTGLEKVIRSALFNEIPGGAKWRHTWGGILLFMFAVQAITGMALWMSYSPSTRSAWESVYYIQHVMQLGWLVRGIHYYAAEAMVILVLLHVIQKIWFKGYRKPRELMFWIAMAMALVVVSFSLTGYLLPWDQQGYWSAKVRTHIMSLSPVFGSYLERLTVGGEHFGHHTLTRFFALHAGVLPVVFSGLLLARMMLVRRYRKQAFEGIAKTEINASSFWPGQALKNAIACLAVMGLVMLMTLKPQWFGFTHIGIGAPLAAPADPADLYAAARPEWYFLFLFQFLKYFPGEKEVLGAIFIPSLILGYFVIMPWIAKVRIGHYFNILVSIALLTGALWLTYAAKMEDATNANYIEAGEQAHEKAQRAVELASGPTGIPEQGALHLLHHDPKTLGPILFAAHCSSCHRFDGHDGTGNVPLDTSSAPDLKGFASRAWLTDLLKPEHIATKRYFGETAFRNGDMVRFVNKKVSQFDKEEKLALERAIKALSAEAGLSRQAEAEEVEADLIILGKEDLGYELGCSDCHEFHFEDEDVDGPDLTGYGSREWMTAFISDPGQKRFYGENNDRMPSFLTEGILTPTEIGLLVDWLRQDWYEPLPK
;
A
#
# COMPACT_ATOMS: atom_id res chain seq x y z
N MET A 1 -7.00 -23.57 -47.90
CA MET A 1 -7.05 -22.18 -47.38
C MET A 1 -7.80 -21.21 -48.28
N ARG A 2 -7.40 -20.95 -49.55
CA ARG A 2 -8.09 -19.97 -50.44
C ARG A 2 -9.58 -20.26 -50.72
N ARG A 3 -9.97 -21.53 -50.90
CA ARG A 3 -11.38 -21.93 -51.09
C ARG A 3 -12.23 -21.68 -49.85
N LEU A 4 -11.68 -21.93 -48.66
CA LEU A 4 -12.35 -21.67 -47.37
C LEU A 4 -12.55 -20.17 -47.15
N LEU A 5 -11.51 -19.36 -47.41
CA LEU A 5 -11.60 -17.90 -47.30
C LEU A 5 -12.65 -17.31 -48.24
N LYS A 6 -12.70 -17.79 -49.50
CA LYS A 6 -13.73 -17.39 -50.46
C LYS A 6 -15.13 -17.79 -50.01
N TRP A 7 -15.29 -19.03 -49.52
CA TRP A 7 -16.57 -19.49 -48.99
C TRP A 7 -17.07 -18.61 -47.84
N ILE A 8 -16.18 -18.21 -46.91
CA ILE A 8 -16.52 -17.31 -45.80
C ILE A 8 -16.87 -15.92 -46.33
N ASP A 9 -16.08 -15.39 -47.26
CA ASP A 9 -16.32 -14.06 -47.84
C ASP A 9 -17.67 -13.97 -48.56
N ASP A 10 -18.05 -15.01 -49.32
CA ASP A 10 -19.34 -15.05 -50.02
C ASP A 10 -20.54 -14.95 -49.05
N ARG A 11 -20.41 -15.38 -47.77
CA ARG A 11 -21.47 -15.25 -46.75
C ARG A 11 -21.37 -13.99 -45.90
N THR A 12 -20.15 -13.53 -45.63
CA THR A 12 -19.91 -12.50 -44.62
C THR A 12 -19.55 -11.13 -45.22
N GLY A 13 -19.11 -11.09 -46.48
CA GLY A 13 -18.57 -9.90 -47.13
C GLY A 13 -17.33 -9.32 -46.46
N LEU A 14 -16.61 -10.13 -45.67
CA LEU A 14 -15.50 -9.69 -44.81
C LEU A 14 -14.36 -9.07 -45.62
N GLU A 15 -14.05 -9.58 -46.81
CA GLU A 15 -13.00 -9.07 -47.69
C GLU A 15 -13.31 -7.63 -48.11
N LYS A 16 -14.58 -7.33 -48.44
CA LYS A 16 -15.00 -5.97 -48.81
C LYS A 16 -14.82 -5.00 -47.64
N VAL A 17 -15.15 -5.42 -46.43
CA VAL A 17 -14.99 -4.62 -45.21
C VAL A 17 -13.50 -4.39 -44.90
N ILE A 18 -12.68 -5.45 -44.95
CA ILE A 18 -11.24 -5.38 -44.70
C ILE A 18 -10.53 -4.52 -45.74
N ARG A 19 -10.82 -4.71 -47.04
CA ARG A 19 -10.26 -3.88 -48.12
C ARG A 19 -10.67 -2.41 -47.95
N SER A 20 -11.94 -2.15 -47.63
CA SER A 20 -12.42 -0.79 -47.38
C SER A 20 -11.72 -0.15 -46.18
N ALA A 21 -11.36 -0.92 -45.15
CA ALA A 21 -10.62 -0.43 -44.00
C ALA A 21 -9.13 -0.18 -44.31
N LEU A 22 -8.45 -1.12 -44.96
CA LEU A 22 -7.02 -1.08 -45.25
C LEU A 22 -6.64 -0.08 -46.35
N PHE A 23 -7.44 0.00 -47.40
CA PHE A 23 -7.20 0.87 -48.55
C PHE A 23 -8.02 2.16 -48.48
N ASN A 24 -8.49 2.51 -47.29
CA ASN A 24 -9.14 3.80 -47.09
C ASN A 24 -8.15 4.94 -47.31
N GLU A 25 -8.53 5.91 -48.13
CA GLU A 25 -7.68 7.04 -48.47
C GLU A 25 -7.61 8.05 -47.32
N ILE A 26 -6.43 8.60 -47.09
CA ILE A 26 -6.15 9.58 -46.05
C ILE A 26 -5.80 10.91 -46.70
N PRO A 27 -6.57 11.98 -46.45
CA PRO A 27 -6.23 13.32 -46.92
C PRO A 27 -4.89 13.80 -46.36
N GLY A 28 -4.00 14.30 -47.23
CA GLY A 28 -2.68 14.79 -46.88
C GLY A 28 -1.66 13.69 -46.52
N GLY A 29 -1.97 12.43 -46.85
CA GLY A 29 -1.06 11.29 -46.81
C GLY A 29 -0.69 10.77 -45.41
N ALA A 30 0.19 9.76 -45.40
CA ALA A 30 0.68 9.13 -44.19
C ALA A 30 1.59 10.06 -43.36
N LYS A 31 1.22 10.37 -42.11
CA LYS A 31 1.95 11.30 -41.23
C LYS A 31 1.99 10.78 -39.79
N TRP A 32 3.08 11.06 -39.07
CA TRP A 32 3.22 10.71 -37.64
C TRP A 32 2.11 11.31 -36.78
N ARG A 33 1.68 12.54 -37.07
CA ARG A 33 0.55 13.16 -36.37
C ARG A 33 -0.79 12.39 -36.46
N HIS A 34 -0.94 11.46 -37.41
CA HIS A 34 -2.16 10.65 -37.54
C HIS A 34 -2.13 9.39 -36.67
N THR A 35 -1.01 9.07 -36.00
CA THR A 35 -0.85 7.86 -35.20
C THR A 35 -1.56 7.93 -33.85
N TRP A 36 -1.73 9.12 -33.26
CA TRP A 36 -2.30 9.29 -31.90
C TRP A 36 -3.62 8.56 -31.67
N GLY A 37 -4.54 8.61 -32.63
CA GLY A 37 -5.81 7.88 -32.53
C GLY A 37 -5.64 6.36 -32.58
N GLY A 38 -4.66 5.88 -33.35
CA GLY A 38 -4.33 4.45 -33.44
C GLY A 38 -3.63 3.94 -32.17
N ILE A 39 -2.74 4.74 -31.58
CA ILE A 39 -2.07 4.40 -30.31
C ILE A 39 -3.11 4.32 -29.18
N LEU A 40 -4.02 5.29 -29.07
CA LEU A 40 -5.10 5.25 -28.07
C LEU A 40 -6.03 4.04 -28.22
N LEU A 41 -6.39 3.71 -29.47
CA LEU A 41 -7.17 2.50 -29.75
C LEU A 41 -6.42 1.23 -29.33
N PHE A 42 -5.12 1.16 -29.64
CA PHE A 42 -4.26 0.05 -29.27
C PHE A 42 -4.13 -0.08 -27.74
N MET A 43 -3.87 1.03 -27.03
CA MET A 43 -3.82 1.05 -25.56
C MET A 43 -5.16 0.64 -24.94
N PHE A 44 -6.29 1.10 -25.47
CA PHE A 44 -7.61 0.63 -25.01
C PHE A 44 -7.79 -0.87 -25.22
N ALA A 45 -7.37 -1.42 -26.36
CA ALA A 45 -7.44 -2.86 -26.60
C ALA A 45 -6.56 -3.65 -25.63
N VAL A 46 -5.34 -3.17 -25.36
CA VAL A 46 -4.44 -3.73 -24.34
C VAL A 46 -5.13 -3.72 -22.98
N GLN A 47 -5.69 -2.58 -22.56
CA GLN A 47 -6.44 -2.44 -21.30
C GLN A 47 -7.61 -3.40 -21.19
N ALA A 48 -8.40 -3.54 -22.25
CA ALA A 48 -9.55 -4.44 -22.26
C ALA A 48 -9.11 -5.91 -22.14
N ILE A 49 -8.05 -6.31 -22.83
CA ILE A 49 -7.54 -7.70 -22.81
C ILE A 49 -6.92 -8.01 -21.45
N THR A 50 -6.03 -7.16 -20.94
CA THR A 50 -5.40 -7.37 -19.63
C THR A 50 -6.41 -7.24 -18.50
N GLY A 51 -7.36 -6.31 -18.59
CA GLY A 51 -8.44 -6.15 -17.62
C GLY A 51 -9.35 -7.37 -17.54
N MET A 52 -9.72 -7.96 -18.68
CA MET A 52 -10.46 -9.22 -18.72
C MET A 52 -9.66 -10.37 -18.09
N ALA A 53 -8.35 -10.44 -18.36
CA ALA A 53 -7.48 -11.45 -17.75
C ALA A 53 -7.39 -11.29 -16.23
N LEU A 54 -7.29 -10.05 -15.73
CA LEU A 54 -7.26 -9.75 -14.29
C LEU A 54 -8.60 -10.02 -13.62
N TRP A 55 -9.72 -9.71 -14.28
CA TRP A 55 -11.05 -10.00 -13.75
C TRP A 55 -11.22 -11.49 -13.42
N MET A 56 -10.71 -12.40 -14.24
CA MET A 56 -10.82 -13.84 -13.98
C MET A 56 -10.16 -14.31 -12.66
N SER A 57 -9.24 -13.53 -12.09
CA SER A 57 -8.54 -13.85 -10.84
C SER A 57 -8.81 -12.87 -9.70
N TYR A 58 -9.56 -11.79 -9.95
CA TYR A 58 -9.82 -10.73 -8.96
C TYR A 58 -11.13 -10.96 -8.20
N SER A 59 -11.09 -10.76 -6.87
CA SER A 59 -12.27 -10.93 -6.01
C SER A 59 -12.67 -9.60 -5.34
N PRO A 60 -13.79 -8.96 -5.75
CA PRO A 60 -14.18 -7.62 -5.29
C PRO A 60 -14.83 -7.64 -3.89
N SER A 61 -14.03 -7.85 -2.84
CA SER A 61 -14.48 -7.74 -1.44
C SER A 61 -13.40 -7.11 -0.57
N THR A 62 -13.79 -6.39 0.48
CA THR A 62 -12.85 -5.76 1.43
C THR A 62 -11.94 -6.78 2.12
N ARG A 63 -12.33 -8.06 2.18
CA ARG A 63 -11.52 -9.13 2.76
C ARG A 63 -10.53 -9.73 1.75
N SER A 64 -10.97 -9.94 0.51
CA SER A 64 -10.23 -10.73 -0.50
C SER A 64 -9.66 -9.91 -1.67
N ALA A 65 -9.94 -8.61 -1.76
CA ALA A 65 -9.47 -7.79 -2.88
C ALA A 65 -7.94 -7.67 -2.88
N TRP A 66 -7.37 -7.24 -1.75
CA TRP A 66 -5.91 -7.18 -1.59
C TRP A 66 -5.26 -8.55 -1.79
N GLU A 67 -5.85 -9.60 -1.19
CA GLU A 67 -5.41 -10.99 -1.34
C GLU A 67 -5.37 -11.44 -2.81
N SER A 68 -6.45 -11.20 -3.57
CA SER A 68 -6.52 -11.57 -4.98
C SER A 68 -5.48 -10.82 -5.83
N VAL A 69 -5.18 -9.57 -5.49
CA VAL A 69 -4.13 -8.79 -6.15
C VAL A 69 -2.74 -9.27 -5.76
N TYR A 70 -2.53 -9.65 -4.50
CA TYR A 70 -1.31 -10.32 -4.04
C TYR A 70 -1.10 -11.63 -4.81
N TYR A 71 -2.13 -12.47 -4.94
CA TYR A 71 -2.08 -13.71 -5.70
C TYR A 71 -1.70 -13.44 -7.17
N ILE A 72 -2.35 -12.48 -7.84
CA ILE A 72 -2.02 -12.08 -9.20
C ILE A 72 -0.55 -11.61 -9.31
N GLN A 73 -0.08 -10.82 -8.34
CA GLN A 73 1.23 -10.20 -8.38
C GLN A 73 2.38 -11.17 -8.03
N HIS A 74 2.18 -12.09 -7.09
CA HIS A 74 3.28 -12.87 -6.51
C HIS A 74 3.17 -14.38 -6.74
N VAL A 75 1.97 -14.91 -6.98
CA VAL A 75 1.73 -16.36 -7.05
C VAL A 75 1.39 -16.82 -8.47
N MET A 76 0.51 -16.10 -9.16
CA MET A 76 0.05 -16.46 -10.50
C MET A 76 1.17 -16.34 -11.54
N GLN A 77 1.40 -17.40 -12.32
CA GLN A 77 2.41 -17.39 -13.38
C GLN A 77 2.13 -16.27 -14.39
N LEU A 78 3.12 -15.39 -14.62
CA LEU A 78 3.01 -14.18 -15.43
C LEU A 78 1.93 -13.17 -14.99
N GLY A 79 1.34 -13.34 -13.80
CA GLY A 79 0.32 -12.42 -13.30
C GLY A 79 0.87 -11.02 -13.03
N TRP A 80 2.08 -10.92 -12.47
CA TRP A 80 2.81 -9.65 -12.33
C TRP A 80 2.99 -8.91 -13.66
N LEU A 81 3.15 -9.65 -14.76
CA LEU A 81 3.35 -9.08 -16.09
C LEU A 81 2.03 -8.52 -16.62
N VAL A 82 0.94 -9.29 -16.54
CA VAL A 82 -0.39 -8.84 -16.96
C VAL A 82 -0.84 -7.63 -16.14
N ARG A 83 -0.66 -7.70 -14.81
CA ARG A 83 -0.96 -6.60 -13.88
C ARG A 83 -0.10 -5.36 -14.16
N GLY A 84 1.21 -5.55 -14.34
CA GLY A 84 2.12 -4.47 -14.68
C GLY A 84 1.78 -3.79 -15.99
N ILE A 85 1.50 -4.55 -17.06
CA ILE A 85 1.06 -4.00 -18.35
C ILE A 85 -0.24 -3.22 -18.16
N HIS A 86 -1.23 -3.75 -17.42
CA HIS A 86 -2.49 -3.06 -17.17
C HIS A 86 -2.26 -1.72 -16.44
N TYR A 87 -1.45 -1.72 -15.38
CA TYR A 87 -1.12 -0.53 -14.60
C TYR A 87 -0.38 0.53 -15.45
N TYR A 88 0.77 0.20 -16.03
CA TYR A 88 1.58 1.18 -16.76
C TYR A 88 0.97 1.59 -18.12
N ALA A 89 0.17 0.72 -18.75
CA ALA A 89 -0.60 1.15 -19.92
C ALA A 89 -1.70 2.16 -19.53
N ALA A 90 -2.21 2.13 -18.30
CA ALA A 90 -3.23 3.08 -17.84
C ALA A 90 -2.59 4.46 -17.65
N GLU A 91 -1.41 4.49 -17.02
CA GLU A 91 -0.56 5.68 -16.91
C GLU A 91 -0.25 6.28 -18.28
N ALA A 92 0.17 5.45 -19.23
CA ALA A 92 0.42 5.89 -20.61
C ALA A 92 -0.85 6.42 -21.28
N MET A 93 -2.01 5.79 -21.06
CA MET A 93 -3.28 6.20 -21.67
C MET A 93 -3.70 7.61 -21.23
N VAL A 94 -3.49 7.98 -19.97
CA VAL A 94 -3.75 9.34 -19.45
C VAL A 94 -2.88 10.38 -20.16
N ILE A 95 -1.58 10.11 -20.30
CA ILE A 95 -0.65 11.00 -21.02
C ILE A 95 -1.07 11.12 -22.49
N LEU A 96 -1.33 9.99 -23.16
CA LEU A 96 -1.67 9.95 -24.57
C LEU A 96 -2.98 10.68 -24.88
N VAL A 97 -3.99 10.58 -24.01
CA VAL A 97 -5.27 11.25 -24.23
C VAL A 97 -5.13 12.76 -24.04
N LEU A 98 -4.35 13.20 -23.06
CA LEU A 98 -4.02 14.61 -22.86
C LEU A 98 -3.30 15.18 -24.09
N LEU A 99 -2.25 14.53 -24.55
CA LEU A 99 -1.51 14.92 -25.77
C LEU A 99 -2.42 14.92 -27.00
N HIS A 100 -3.34 13.97 -27.10
CA HIS A 100 -4.31 13.92 -28.20
C HIS A 100 -5.26 15.13 -28.19
N VAL A 101 -5.77 15.53 -27.03
CA VAL A 101 -6.63 16.72 -26.90
C VAL A 101 -5.84 18.00 -27.24
N ILE A 102 -4.63 18.16 -26.71
CA ILE A 102 -3.75 19.31 -27.02
C ILE A 102 -3.49 19.39 -28.52
N GLN A 103 -3.15 18.26 -29.14
CA GLN A 103 -2.96 18.19 -30.58
C GLN A 103 -4.22 18.64 -31.35
N LYS A 104 -5.41 18.22 -30.92
CA LYS A 104 -6.66 18.69 -31.54
C LYS A 104 -6.81 20.20 -31.44
N ILE A 105 -6.38 20.80 -30.33
CA ILE A 105 -6.47 22.24 -30.13
C ILE A 105 -5.50 22.98 -31.05
N TRP A 106 -4.23 22.60 -31.04
CA TRP A 106 -3.17 23.26 -31.80
C TRP A 106 -3.38 23.16 -33.31
N PHE A 107 -3.86 22.01 -33.80
CA PHE A 107 -4.07 21.76 -35.22
C PHE A 107 -5.49 22.10 -35.71
N LYS A 108 -6.23 22.97 -34.98
CA LYS A 108 -7.58 23.43 -35.35
C LYS A 108 -8.58 22.29 -35.57
N GLY A 109 -8.41 21.18 -34.85
CA GLY A 109 -9.19 19.96 -34.96
C GLY A 109 -10.66 20.09 -34.54
N TYR A 110 -11.01 21.20 -33.88
CA TYR A 110 -12.36 21.56 -33.46
C TYR A 110 -13.10 22.49 -34.42
N ARG A 111 -12.46 23.01 -35.48
CA ARG A 111 -13.13 23.91 -36.43
C ARG A 111 -14.08 23.15 -37.34
N LYS A 112 -15.08 23.85 -37.88
CA LYS A 112 -16.04 23.33 -38.87
C LYS A 112 -15.35 22.50 -39.95
N PRO A 113 -15.85 21.31 -40.31
CA PRO A 113 -17.06 20.64 -39.80
C PRO A 113 -16.80 19.66 -38.63
N ARG A 114 -15.69 19.78 -37.89
CA ARG A 114 -15.19 18.75 -36.96
C ARG A 114 -15.52 19.03 -35.49
N GLU A 115 -16.48 19.90 -35.19
CA GLU A 115 -16.89 20.26 -33.82
C GLU A 115 -17.26 19.01 -33.01
N LEU A 116 -18.11 18.14 -33.58
CA LEU A 116 -18.54 16.91 -32.93
C LEU A 116 -17.39 15.92 -32.69
N MET A 117 -16.39 15.89 -33.57
CA MET A 117 -15.19 15.06 -33.39
C MET A 117 -14.31 15.52 -32.24
N PHE A 118 -14.37 16.81 -31.91
CA PHE A 118 -13.69 17.38 -30.76
C PHE A 118 -14.44 17.07 -29.47
N TRP A 119 -15.76 17.26 -29.42
CA TRP A 119 -16.55 16.91 -28.23
C TRP A 119 -16.51 15.43 -27.90
N ILE A 120 -16.54 14.53 -28.90
CA ILE A 120 -16.34 13.10 -28.64
C ILE A 120 -14.93 12.83 -28.09
N ALA A 121 -13.89 13.50 -28.58
CA ALA A 121 -12.55 13.33 -28.04
C ALA A 121 -12.45 13.80 -26.56
N MET A 122 -13.13 14.89 -26.22
CA MET A 122 -13.22 15.39 -24.85
C MET A 122 -14.03 14.44 -23.95
N ALA A 123 -15.17 13.94 -24.43
CA ALA A 123 -15.96 12.94 -23.71
C ALA A 123 -15.16 11.66 -23.47
N MET A 124 -14.41 11.17 -24.48
CA MET A 124 -13.50 10.03 -24.31
C MET A 124 -12.40 10.34 -23.29
N ALA A 125 -11.83 11.55 -23.28
CA ALA A 125 -10.83 11.95 -22.30
C ALA A 125 -11.39 11.92 -20.87
N LEU A 126 -12.63 12.41 -20.65
CA LEU A 126 -13.30 12.32 -19.35
C LEU A 126 -13.54 10.86 -18.92
N VAL A 127 -13.88 9.97 -19.86
CA VAL A 127 -14.03 8.54 -19.56
C VAL A 127 -12.67 7.91 -19.21
N VAL A 128 -11.57 8.29 -19.87
CA VAL A 128 -10.20 7.87 -19.46
C VAL A 128 -9.88 8.29 -18.04
N VAL A 129 -10.15 9.54 -17.68
CA VAL A 129 -10.00 10.02 -16.30
C VAL A 129 -10.89 9.20 -15.35
N SER A 130 -12.11 8.87 -15.76
CA SER A 130 -13.03 8.04 -14.95
C SER A 130 -12.54 6.61 -14.74
N PHE A 131 -11.85 6.00 -15.70
CA PHE A 131 -11.20 4.71 -15.52
C PHE A 131 -10.14 4.77 -14.42
N SER A 132 -9.29 5.80 -14.43
CA SER A 132 -8.31 6.03 -13.37
C SER A 132 -8.96 6.25 -12.00
N LEU A 133 -10.06 7.00 -11.93
CA LEU A 133 -10.76 7.24 -10.66
C LEU A 133 -11.33 5.96 -10.03
N THR A 134 -11.76 5.01 -10.87
CA THR A 134 -12.46 3.80 -10.45
C THR A 134 -11.54 2.59 -10.27
N GLY A 135 -10.48 2.49 -11.06
CA GLY A 135 -9.58 1.33 -11.09
C GLY A 135 -8.58 1.28 -9.93
N TYR A 136 -8.08 2.43 -9.46
CA TYR A 136 -7.06 2.47 -8.39
C TYR A 136 -7.59 2.06 -7.01
N LEU A 137 -8.91 2.03 -6.82
CA LEU A 137 -9.51 1.53 -5.58
C LEU A 137 -9.47 -0.01 -5.52
N LEU A 138 -9.41 -0.69 -6.67
CA LEU A 138 -9.61 -2.14 -6.76
C LEU A 138 -8.55 -2.97 -6.01
N PRO A 139 -7.26 -2.58 -5.95
CA PRO A 139 -6.29 -3.26 -5.09
C PRO A 139 -6.64 -3.28 -3.61
N TRP A 140 -7.48 -2.35 -3.15
CA TRP A 140 -7.88 -2.21 -1.74
C TRP A 140 -6.68 -2.13 -0.79
N ASP A 141 -5.65 -1.38 -1.21
CA ASP A 141 -4.49 -1.01 -0.40
C ASP A 141 -4.65 0.39 0.20
N GLN A 142 -3.76 0.77 1.13
CA GLN A 142 -3.84 2.07 1.82
C GLN A 142 -3.90 3.25 0.84
N GLN A 143 -3.06 3.26 -0.20
CA GLN A 143 -3.04 4.34 -1.17
C GLN A 143 -4.36 4.44 -1.95
N GLY A 144 -4.86 3.32 -2.48
CA GLY A 144 -6.11 3.27 -3.24
C GLY A 144 -7.33 3.65 -2.39
N TYR A 145 -7.40 3.18 -1.15
CA TYR A 145 -8.49 3.47 -0.21
C TYR A 145 -8.56 4.97 0.11
N TRP A 146 -7.46 5.55 0.61
CA TRP A 146 -7.45 6.94 1.05
C TRP A 146 -7.60 7.92 -0.12
N SER A 147 -6.97 7.63 -1.26
CA SER A 147 -7.14 8.43 -2.48
C SER A 147 -8.59 8.42 -2.96
N ALA A 148 -9.26 7.26 -2.98
CA ALA A 148 -10.67 7.17 -3.37
C ALA A 148 -11.63 7.85 -2.38
N LYS A 149 -11.34 7.78 -1.07
CA LYS A 149 -12.10 8.47 -0.03
C LYS A 149 -12.09 9.99 -0.22
N VAL A 150 -10.93 10.57 -0.52
CA VAL A 150 -10.82 12.01 -0.85
C VAL A 150 -11.62 12.37 -2.11
N ARG A 151 -11.57 11.54 -3.16
CA ARG A 151 -12.28 11.82 -4.41
C ARG A 151 -13.80 11.72 -4.28
N THR A 152 -14.28 10.76 -3.51
CA THR A 152 -15.72 10.62 -3.22
C THR A 152 -16.22 11.77 -2.34
N HIS A 153 -15.39 12.26 -1.41
CA HIS A 153 -15.68 13.47 -0.65
C HIS A 153 -15.78 14.71 -1.55
N ILE A 154 -14.81 14.93 -2.46
CA ILE A 154 -14.88 16.03 -3.42
C ILE A 154 -16.19 15.99 -4.24
N MET A 155 -16.63 14.79 -4.63
CA MET A 155 -17.88 14.64 -5.37
C MET A 155 -19.12 14.99 -4.53
N SER A 156 -19.10 14.73 -3.21
CA SER A 156 -20.20 15.07 -2.31
C SER A 156 -20.37 16.57 -2.09
N LEU A 157 -19.33 17.37 -2.38
CA LEU A 157 -19.38 18.83 -2.36
C LEU A 157 -20.24 19.46 -3.48
N SER A 158 -20.79 18.66 -4.40
CA SER A 158 -21.64 19.18 -5.48
C SER A 158 -22.95 19.80 -4.93
N PRO A 159 -23.25 21.09 -5.20
CA PRO A 159 -24.35 21.82 -4.54
C PRO A 159 -25.75 21.25 -4.74
N VAL A 160 -25.99 20.46 -5.78
CA VAL A 160 -27.34 19.98 -6.16
C VAL A 160 -27.49 18.48 -5.97
N PHE A 161 -26.48 17.71 -6.38
CA PHE A 161 -26.55 16.25 -6.43
C PHE A 161 -25.54 15.57 -5.51
N GLY A 162 -24.75 16.33 -4.73
CA GLY A 162 -23.62 15.81 -3.95
C GLY A 162 -24.01 14.67 -3.00
N SER A 163 -25.02 14.89 -2.15
CA SER A 163 -25.49 13.88 -1.20
C SER A 163 -26.08 12.64 -1.88
N TYR A 164 -26.74 12.80 -3.03
CA TYR A 164 -27.26 11.67 -3.80
C TYR A 164 -26.12 10.88 -4.47
N LEU A 165 -25.16 11.59 -5.08
CA LEU A 165 -23.99 11.00 -5.73
C LEU A 165 -23.14 10.24 -4.71
N GLU A 166 -22.90 10.82 -3.54
CA GLU A 166 -22.17 10.17 -2.45
C GLU A 166 -22.85 8.88 -2.01
N ARG A 167 -24.15 8.91 -1.71
CA ARG A 167 -24.92 7.70 -1.38
C ARG A 167 -24.89 6.66 -2.50
N LEU A 168 -24.90 7.10 -3.76
CA LEU A 168 -24.81 6.22 -4.91
C LEU A 168 -23.42 5.62 -5.10
N THR A 169 -22.34 6.34 -4.81
CA THR A 169 -20.98 5.82 -4.96
C THR A 169 -20.52 5.02 -3.77
N VAL A 170 -20.74 5.53 -2.55
CA VAL A 170 -20.35 4.89 -1.30
C VAL A 170 -21.24 3.67 -1.04
N GLY A 171 -22.55 3.82 -1.25
CA GLY A 171 -23.50 2.73 -1.24
C GLY A 171 -23.91 2.18 0.12
N GLY A 172 -23.33 2.67 1.19
CA GLY A 172 -23.74 2.42 2.58
C GLY A 172 -23.47 3.65 3.43
N GLU A 173 -23.61 3.50 4.75
CA GLU A 173 -23.31 4.57 5.71
C GLU A 173 -21.81 4.90 5.77
N HIS A 174 -20.96 3.92 5.43
CA HIS A 174 -19.51 4.06 5.48
C HIS A 174 -18.85 3.58 4.19
N PHE A 175 -17.67 4.14 3.91
CA PHE A 175 -16.81 3.74 2.81
C PHE A 175 -16.26 2.33 3.04
N GLY A 176 -16.63 1.38 2.19
CA GLY A 176 -16.33 -0.04 2.44
C GLY A 176 -16.76 -0.97 1.30
N HIS A 177 -17.29 -2.13 1.65
CA HIS A 177 -17.58 -3.23 0.71
C HIS A 177 -18.52 -2.85 -0.45
N HIS A 178 -19.60 -2.13 -0.16
CA HIS A 178 -20.51 -1.68 -1.21
C HIS A 178 -19.86 -0.66 -2.16
N THR A 179 -18.93 0.15 -1.66
CA THR A 179 -18.18 1.10 -2.48
C THR A 179 -17.29 0.36 -3.46
N LEU A 180 -16.51 -0.61 -2.97
CA LEU A 180 -15.59 -1.41 -3.78
C LEU A 180 -16.31 -2.17 -4.91
N THR A 181 -17.40 -2.86 -4.58
CA THR A 181 -18.17 -3.65 -5.57
C THR A 181 -18.81 -2.77 -6.65
N ARG A 182 -19.28 -1.57 -6.30
CA ARG A 182 -19.80 -0.60 -7.28
C ARG A 182 -18.69 -0.03 -8.17
N PHE A 183 -17.55 0.32 -7.59
CA PHE A 183 -16.39 0.80 -8.34
C PHE A 183 -15.88 -0.26 -9.32
N PHE A 184 -15.86 -1.52 -8.89
CA PHE A 184 -15.55 -2.66 -9.75
C PHE A 184 -16.52 -2.77 -10.93
N ALA A 185 -17.84 -2.76 -10.68
CA ALA A 185 -18.85 -2.83 -11.73
C ALA A 185 -18.76 -1.64 -12.71
N LEU A 186 -18.48 -0.43 -12.20
CA LEU A 186 -18.25 0.75 -13.03
C LEU A 186 -17.00 0.60 -13.90
N HIS A 187 -15.88 0.19 -13.31
CA HIS A 187 -14.59 0.09 -13.98
C HIS A 187 -14.55 -1.03 -15.03
N ALA A 188 -14.98 -2.24 -14.66
CA ALA A 188 -14.87 -3.43 -15.50
C ALA A 188 -16.07 -3.60 -16.45
N GLY A 189 -17.24 -3.07 -16.10
CA GLY A 189 -18.48 -3.24 -16.86
C GLY A 189 -18.92 -1.98 -17.61
N VAL A 190 -19.30 -0.93 -16.87
CA VAL A 190 -19.99 0.24 -17.43
C VAL A 190 -19.07 1.10 -18.30
N LEU A 191 -17.92 1.51 -17.77
CA LEU A 191 -17.00 2.42 -18.47
C LEU A 191 -16.45 1.84 -19.77
N PRO A 192 -16.06 0.54 -19.88
CA PRO A 192 -15.64 -0.07 -21.14
C PRO A 192 -16.72 -0.04 -22.22
N VAL A 193 -17.98 -0.26 -21.85
CA VAL A 193 -19.13 -0.19 -22.77
C VAL A 193 -19.32 1.24 -23.26
N VAL A 194 -19.32 2.22 -22.35
CA VAL A 194 -19.45 3.64 -22.70
C VAL A 194 -18.31 4.09 -23.61
N PHE A 195 -17.06 3.75 -23.28
CA PHE A 195 -15.89 4.10 -24.08
C PHE A 195 -15.96 3.45 -25.47
N SER A 196 -16.36 2.18 -25.55
CA SER A 196 -16.55 1.46 -26.83
C SER A 196 -17.62 2.12 -27.70
N GLY A 197 -18.73 2.55 -27.11
CA GLY A 197 -19.77 3.31 -27.82
C GLY A 197 -19.25 4.64 -28.39
N LEU A 198 -18.51 5.41 -27.59
CA LEU A 198 -17.88 6.66 -28.04
C LEU A 198 -16.83 6.42 -29.13
N LEU A 199 -16.07 5.34 -29.01
CA LEU A 199 -15.07 4.93 -29.99
C LEU A 199 -15.73 4.54 -31.34
N LEU A 200 -16.84 3.80 -31.31
CA LEU A 200 -17.62 3.49 -32.50
C LEU A 200 -18.16 4.76 -33.17
N ALA A 201 -18.79 5.65 -32.39
CA ALA A 201 -19.28 6.94 -32.88
C ALA A 201 -18.16 7.77 -33.52
N ARG A 202 -16.99 7.81 -32.88
CA ARG A 202 -15.79 8.45 -33.43
C ARG A 202 -15.38 7.86 -34.77
N MET A 203 -15.31 6.53 -34.89
CA MET A 203 -14.92 5.87 -36.14
C MET A 203 -15.91 6.16 -37.28
N MET A 204 -17.21 6.20 -36.99
CA MET A 204 -18.24 6.59 -37.96
C MET A 204 -18.05 8.03 -38.43
N LEU A 205 -17.79 8.96 -37.51
CA LEU A 205 -17.53 10.36 -37.86
C LEU A 205 -16.25 10.53 -38.68
N VAL A 206 -15.17 9.82 -38.35
CA VAL A 206 -13.93 9.86 -39.15
C VAL A 206 -14.22 9.44 -40.59
N ARG A 207 -15.00 8.38 -40.81
CA ARG A 207 -15.39 7.95 -42.16
C ARG A 207 -16.20 9.03 -42.89
N ARG A 208 -17.18 9.63 -42.21
CA ARG A 208 -18.00 10.71 -42.76
C ARG A 208 -17.16 11.93 -43.17
N TYR A 209 -16.31 12.42 -42.28
CA TYR A 209 -15.49 13.60 -42.54
C TYR A 209 -14.38 13.36 -43.58
N ARG A 210 -13.87 12.12 -43.68
CA ARG A 210 -12.98 11.76 -44.79
C ARG A 210 -13.71 11.85 -46.11
N LYS A 211 -14.91 11.26 -46.23
CA LYS A 211 -15.72 11.36 -47.45
C LYS A 211 -15.94 12.81 -47.87
N GLN A 212 -16.33 13.68 -46.93
CA GLN A 212 -16.50 15.11 -47.17
C GLN A 212 -15.21 15.82 -47.61
N ALA A 213 -14.03 15.38 -47.15
CA ALA A 213 -12.75 15.96 -47.58
C ALA A 213 -12.40 15.67 -49.04
N PHE A 214 -13.03 14.65 -49.64
CA PHE A 214 -12.90 14.30 -51.06
C PHE A 214 -14.05 14.86 -51.92
N GLU A 215 -15.09 15.46 -51.32
CA GLU A 215 -16.21 16.03 -52.06
C GLU A 215 -15.76 17.31 -52.78
N GLY A 216 -15.65 17.24 -54.11
CA GLY A 216 -15.36 18.39 -54.98
C GLY A 216 -13.88 18.76 -55.15
N ILE A 217 -12.94 17.92 -54.68
CA ILE A 217 -11.49 18.17 -54.80
C ILE A 217 -10.79 16.94 -55.39
N ALA A 218 -9.88 17.13 -56.34
CA ALA A 218 -9.15 16.00 -56.93
C ALA A 218 -8.19 15.37 -55.91
N LYS A 219 -8.10 14.04 -55.89
CA LYS A 219 -7.25 13.30 -54.93
C LYS A 219 -5.78 13.71 -54.95
N THR A 220 -5.29 14.10 -56.12
CA THR A 220 -3.95 14.62 -56.35
C THR A 220 -3.73 15.97 -55.66
N GLU A 221 -4.73 16.85 -55.67
CA GLU A 221 -4.67 18.20 -55.07
C GLU A 221 -4.55 18.14 -53.54
N ILE A 222 -5.07 17.09 -52.91
CA ILE A 222 -5.01 16.88 -51.44
C ILE A 222 -3.93 15.87 -51.02
N ASN A 223 -3.05 15.45 -51.94
CA ASN A 223 -1.98 14.47 -51.66
C ASN A 223 -2.52 13.23 -50.92
N ALA A 224 -3.62 12.66 -51.40
CA ALA A 224 -4.24 11.50 -50.78
C ALA A 224 -3.38 10.25 -50.95
N SER A 225 -3.19 9.49 -49.87
CA SER A 225 -2.53 8.18 -49.92
C SER A 225 -3.39 7.12 -49.27
N SER A 226 -3.25 5.87 -49.71
CA SER A 226 -3.83 4.72 -49.02
C SER A 226 -3.30 4.61 -47.58
N PHE A 227 -4.14 4.12 -46.66
CA PHE A 227 -3.74 3.82 -45.28
C PHE A 227 -2.68 2.72 -45.22
N TRP A 228 -2.88 1.63 -45.96
CA TRP A 228 -1.87 0.59 -46.17
C TRP A 228 -0.94 0.93 -47.34
N PRO A 229 0.38 0.70 -47.23
CA PRO A 229 1.13 0.23 -46.06
C PRO A 229 1.65 1.37 -45.16
N GLY A 230 1.77 2.59 -45.70
CA GLY A 230 2.56 3.65 -45.08
C GLY A 230 2.04 4.16 -43.73
N GLN A 231 0.73 4.41 -43.60
CA GLN A 231 0.16 4.85 -42.31
C GLN A 231 0.06 3.68 -41.33
N ALA A 232 -0.27 2.48 -41.82
CA ALA A 232 -0.30 1.26 -41.00
C ALA A 232 1.06 1.00 -40.33
N LEU A 233 2.16 1.12 -41.07
CA LEU A 233 3.52 0.95 -40.55
C LEU A 233 3.87 2.02 -39.49
N LYS A 234 3.56 3.31 -39.75
CA LYS A 234 3.78 4.38 -38.76
C LYS A 234 2.97 4.14 -37.47
N ASN A 235 1.74 3.66 -37.60
CA ASN A 235 0.93 3.29 -36.44
C ASN A 235 1.55 2.12 -35.68
N ALA A 236 1.99 1.07 -36.38
CA ALA A 236 2.63 -0.10 -35.77
C ALA A 236 3.90 0.29 -35.00
N ILE A 237 4.80 1.07 -35.61
CA ILE A 237 6.02 1.56 -34.95
C ILE A 237 5.67 2.36 -33.69
N ALA A 238 4.70 3.27 -33.77
CA ALA A 238 4.31 4.09 -32.63
C ALA A 238 3.66 3.25 -31.51
N CYS A 239 2.81 2.28 -31.85
CA CYS A 239 2.23 1.35 -30.87
C CYS A 239 3.30 0.48 -30.21
N LEU A 240 4.25 -0.05 -30.98
CA LEU A 240 5.36 -0.85 -30.46
C LEU A 240 6.30 -0.02 -29.58
N ALA A 241 6.56 1.24 -29.91
CA ALA A 241 7.37 2.13 -29.07
C ALA A 241 6.71 2.37 -27.71
N VAL A 242 5.40 2.66 -27.69
CA VAL A 242 4.65 2.83 -26.42
C VAL A 242 4.59 1.51 -25.65
N MET A 243 4.34 0.39 -26.32
CA MET A 243 4.34 -0.93 -25.66
C MET A 243 5.72 -1.27 -25.09
N GLY A 244 6.81 -0.95 -25.81
CA GLY A 244 8.17 -1.14 -25.34
C GLY A 244 8.44 -0.35 -24.06
N LEU A 245 7.94 0.89 -23.96
CA LEU A 245 8.04 1.68 -22.74
C LEU A 245 7.22 1.08 -21.59
N VAL A 246 5.98 0.65 -21.85
CA VAL A 246 5.14 -0.03 -20.84
C VAL A 246 5.80 -1.31 -20.34
N MET A 247 6.39 -2.11 -21.23
CA MET A 247 7.13 -3.31 -20.89
C MET A 247 8.38 -2.99 -20.07
N LEU A 248 9.13 -1.94 -20.45
CA LEU A 248 10.30 -1.50 -19.70
C LEU A 248 9.93 -1.07 -18.27
N MET A 249 8.86 -0.28 -18.11
CA MET A 249 8.34 0.11 -16.79
C MET A 249 7.83 -1.09 -15.98
N THR A 250 7.24 -2.08 -16.64
CA THR A 250 6.79 -3.33 -16.00
C THR A 250 7.97 -4.17 -15.51
N LEU A 251 9.06 -4.27 -16.30
CA LEU A 251 10.22 -5.10 -16.00
C LEU A 251 11.22 -4.44 -15.05
N LYS A 252 11.34 -3.11 -15.12
CA LYS A 252 12.31 -2.30 -14.37
C LYS A 252 11.64 -1.08 -13.71
N PRO A 253 10.59 -1.27 -12.89
CA PRO A 253 9.89 -0.16 -12.24
C PRO A 253 10.80 0.70 -11.35
N GLN A 254 11.86 0.10 -10.80
CA GLN A 254 12.88 0.78 -9.99
C GLN A 254 13.68 1.84 -10.76
N TRP A 255 13.88 1.69 -12.08
CA TRP A 255 14.58 2.71 -12.88
C TRP A 255 13.83 4.03 -12.96
N PHE A 256 12.52 3.99 -12.70
CA PHE A 256 11.63 5.14 -12.75
C PHE A 256 11.20 5.62 -11.36
N GLY A 257 11.73 5.02 -10.29
CA GLY A 257 11.39 5.38 -8.92
C GLY A 257 9.95 5.04 -8.52
N PHE A 258 9.27 4.13 -9.23
CA PHE A 258 7.90 3.73 -8.89
C PHE A 258 7.83 2.68 -7.78
N THR A 259 8.87 1.86 -7.65
CA THR A 259 9.00 0.83 -6.60
C THR A 259 10.48 0.70 -6.23
N HIS A 260 10.78 0.57 -4.95
CA HIS A 260 12.14 0.27 -4.50
C HIS A 260 12.49 -1.22 -4.68
N ILE A 261 11.49 -2.10 -4.76
CA ILE A 261 11.68 -3.57 -4.82
C ILE A 261 10.63 -4.18 -5.76
N GLY A 262 11.04 -5.17 -6.57
CA GLY A 262 10.13 -6.04 -7.32
C GLY A 262 9.98 -5.74 -8.81
N ILE A 263 9.16 -6.56 -9.48
CA ILE A 263 8.80 -6.46 -10.90
C ILE A 263 7.27 -6.31 -10.95
N GLY A 264 6.71 -5.62 -11.95
CA GLY A 264 5.27 -5.39 -12.07
C GLY A 264 4.84 -4.06 -11.46
N ALA A 265 3.61 -4.03 -10.91
CA ALA A 265 3.02 -2.82 -10.35
C ALA A 265 3.19 -2.75 -8.82
N PRO A 266 3.26 -1.55 -8.23
CA PRO A 266 3.30 -1.38 -6.77
C PRO A 266 2.06 -1.97 -6.10
N LEU A 267 2.20 -2.44 -4.86
CA LEU A 267 1.09 -2.85 -3.98
C LEU A 267 1.41 -2.34 -2.58
N ALA A 268 0.61 -1.40 -2.06
CA ALA A 268 0.78 -0.90 -0.70
C ALA A 268 0.22 -1.90 0.34
N ALA A 269 0.41 -1.61 1.63
CA ALA A 269 -0.20 -2.39 2.71
C ALA A 269 -1.73 -2.48 2.56
N PRO A 270 -2.38 -3.55 3.05
CA PRO A 270 -3.83 -3.67 3.07
C PRO A 270 -4.50 -2.42 3.67
N ALA A 271 -5.61 -1.98 3.09
CA ALA A 271 -6.30 -0.79 3.56
C ALA A 271 -6.78 -0.94 5.01
N ASP A 272 -6.39 0.00 5.86
CA ASP A 272 -6.82 0.11 7.26
C ASP A 272 -7.52 1.46 7.47
N PRO A 273 -8.86 1.46 7.65
CA PRO A 273 -9.60 2.68 7.94
C PRO A 273 -9.23 3.38 9.26
N ALA A 274 -8.62 2.66 10.21
CA ALA A 274 -8.22 3.19 11.51
C ALA A 274 -6.85 3.90 11.48
N ASP A 275 -5.98 3.53 10.54
CA ASP A 275 -4.66 4.13 10.34
C ASP A 275 -4.74 5.31 9.36
N LEU A 276 -4.72 6.54 9.88
CA LEU A 276 -4.70 7.75 9.06
C LEU A 276 -3.43 7.79 8.21
N TYR A 277 -3.58 7.52 6.93
CA TYR A 277 -2.45 7.44 6.00
C TYR A 277 -1.87 8.83 5.69
N ALA A 278 -0.90 9.29 6.48
CA ALA A 278 -0.26 10.61 6.32
C ALA A 278 0.49 10.75 4.98
N ALA A 279 0.95 9.63 4.39
CA ALA A 279 1.54 9.58 3.06
C ALA A 279 0.49 9.54 1.92
N ALA A 280 -0.81 9.70 2.21
CA ALA A 280 -1.86 9.74 1.19
C ALA A 280 -1.63 10.89 0.19
N ARG A 281 -1.35 10.54 -1.06
CA ARG A 281 -1.36 11.46 -2.20
C ARG A 281 -2.17 10.85 -3.34
N PRO A 282 -2.94 11.67 -4.07
CA PRO A 282 -3.57 11.18 -5.29
C PRO A 282 -2.52 10.92 -6.36
N GLU A 283 -2.95 10.29 -7.44
CA GLU A 283 -2.11 9.92 -8.56
C GLU A 283 -1.47 11.16 -9.21
N TRP A 284 -0.34 10.99 -9.90
CA TRP A 284 0.48 12.12 -10.38
C TRP A 284 -0.29 13.10 -11.28
N TYR A 285 -1.27 12.60 -12.04
CA TYR A 285 -2.13 13.40 -12.92
C TYR A 285 -3.22 14.17 -12.16
N PHE A 286 -3.37 13.98 -10.85
CA PHE A 286 -4.26 14.76 -9.97
C PHE A 286 -3.49 15.59 -8.93
N LEU A 287 -2.17 15.49 -8.83
CA LEU A 287 -1.35 16.28 -7.89
C LEU A 287 -1.54 17.79 -8.06
N PHE A 288 -1.72 18.27 -9.30
CA PHE A 288 -2.00 19.68 -9.52
C PHE A 288 -3.30 20.13 -8.85
N LEU A 289 -4.34 19.28 -8.88
CA LEU A 289 -5.63 19.58 -8.28
C LEU A 289 -5.52 19.49 -6.76
N PHE A 290 -4.81 18.49 -6.23
CA PHE A 290 -4.51 18.39 -4.81
C PHE A 290 -3.84 19.66 -4.27
N GLN A 291 -2.78 20.14 -4.92
CA GLN A 291 -2.11 21.38 -4.51
C GLN A 291 -3.00 22.61 -4.69
N PHE A 292 -3.82 22.62 -5.75
CA PHE A 292 -4.76 23.70 -6.00
C PHE A 292 -5.81 23.84 -4.90
N LEU A 293 -6.35 22.72 -4.40
CA LEU A 293 -7.39 22.71 -3.38
C LEU A 293 -6.91 23.22 -2.02
N LYS A 294 -5.60 23.12 -1.72
CA LYS A 294 -5.02 23.71 -0.50
C LYS A 294 -5.22 25.24 -0.41
N TYR A 295 -5.40 25.93 -1.54
CA TYR A 295 -5.69 27.37 -1.56
C TYR A 295 -7.15 27.72 -1.26
N PHE A 296 -8.03 26.72 -1.14
CA PHE A 296 -9.47 26.89 -0.89
C PHE A 296 -9.91 26.11 0.36
N PRO A 297 -9.43 26.44 1.57
CA PRO A 297 -9.78 25.71 2.78
C PRO A 297 -11.25 25.94 3.19
N GLY A 298 -11.85 24.93 3.81
CA GLY A 298 -13.19 24.99 4.41
C GLY A 298 -14.31 25.10 3.37
N GLU A 299 -15.31 25.94 3.62
CA GLU A 299 -16.49 26.09 2.74
C GLU A 299 -16.15 26.54 1.31
N LYS A 300 -14.96 27.14 1.10
CA LYS A 300 -14.48 27.55 -0.22
C LYS A 300 -14.00 26.38 -1.07
N GLU A 301 -13.84 25.18 -0.51
CA GLU A 301 -13.39 24.00 -1.23
C GLU A 301 -14.31 23.69 -2.43
N VAL A 302 -15.63 23.90 -2.28
CA VAL A 302 -16.60 23.76 -3.38
C VAL A 302 -16.23 24.63 -4.59
N LEU A 303 -15.71 25.83 -4.37
CA LEU A 303 -15.28 26.74 -5.44
C LEU A 303 -14.10 26.15 -6.22
N GLY A 304 -13.09 25.66 -5.50
CA GLY A 304 -11.89 25.05 -6.06
C GLY A 304 -12.15 23.69 -6.73
N ALA A 305 -12.99 22.86 -6.13
CA ALA A 305 -13.19 21.47 -6.53
C ALA A 305 -14.28 21.27 -7.58
N ILE A 306 -15.34 22.09 -7.55
CA ILE A 306 -16.50 21.95 -8.43
C ILE A 306 -16.57 23.09 -9.45
N PHE A 307 -16.65 24.34 -8.99
CA PHE A 307 -16.95 25.46 -9.89
C PHE A 307 -15.82 25.75 -10.88
N ILE A 308 -14.57 25.87 -10.41
CA ILE A 308 -13.44 26.21 -11.28
C ILE A 308 -13.19 25.10 -12.33
N PRO A 309 -13.10 23.80 -11.98
CA PRO A 309 -13.00 22.73 -12.97
C PRO A 309 -14.18 22.68 -13.94
N SER A 310 -15.41 22.94 -13.46
CA SER A 310 -16.61 22.99 -14.31
C SER A 310 -16.55 24.15 -15.32
N LEU A 311 -16.04 25.32 -14.91
CA LEU A 311 -15.82 26.46 -15.82
C LEU A 311 -14.75 26.15 -16.86
N ILE A 312 -13.65 25.50 -16.47
CA ILE A 312 -12.60 25.06 -17.39
C ILE A 312 -13.17 24.06 -18.41
N LEU A 313 -13.96 23.07 -17.95
CA LEU A 313 -14.61 22.11 -18.83
C LEU A 313 -15.62 22.80 -19.77
N GLY A 314 -16.43 23.72 -19.24
CA GLY A 314 -17.36 24.54 -20.03
C GLY A 314 -16.66 25.37 -21.10
N TYR A 315 -15.49 25.92 -20.78
CA TYR A 315 -14.64 26.61 -21.74
C TYR A 315 -14.18 25.68 -22.87
N PHE A 316 -13.74 24.46 -22.56
CA PHE A 316 -13.40 23.48 -23.60
C PHE A 316 -14.60 23.13 -24.48
N VAL A 317 -15.81 22.96 -23.91
CA VAL A 317 -17.04 22.75 -24.69
C VAL A 317 -17.28 23.90 -25.68
N ILE A 318 -17.07 25.15 -25.24
CA ILE A 318 -17.37 26.35 -26.01
C ILE A 318 -16.27 26.72 -27.02
N MET A 319 -15.08 26.15 -26.87
CA MET A 319 -13.89 26.39 -27.69
C MET A 319 -14.13 26.42 -29.23
N PRO A 320 -14.94 25.51 -29.83
CA PRO A 320 -15.20 25.53 -31.27
C PRO A 320 -15.88 26.82 -31.75
N TRP A 321 -16.75 27.43 -30.94
CA TRP A 321 -17.44 28.66 -31.29
C TRP A 321 -16.54 29.89 -31.14
N ILE A 322 -15.73 29.95 -30.09
CA ILE A 322 -14.73 31.02 -29.89
C ILE A 322 -13.77 31.08 -31.09
N ALA A 323 -13.39 29.92 -31.62
CA ALA A 323 -12.47 29.83 -32.74
C ALA A 323 -12.98 30.37 -34.08
N LYS A 324 -14.28 30.73 -34.18
CA LYS A 324 -14.86 31.41 -35.35
C LYS A 324 -14.38 32.86 -35.45
N VAL A 325 -14.01 33.47 -34.32
CA VAL A 325 -13.43 34.81 -34.27
C VAL A 325 -11.97 34.78 -34.77
N ARG A 326 -11.53 35.85 -35.45
CA ARG A 326 -10.19 35.94 -36.10
C ARG A 326 -9.03 35.60 -35.15
N ILE A 327 -9.10 36.09 -33.91
CA ILE A 327 -8.08 35.88 -32.86
C ILE A 327 -8.40 34.66 -31.98
N GLY A 328 -9.62 34.14 -32.01
CA GLY A 328 -10.11 33.13 -31.06
C GLY A 328 -9.30 31.83 -31.05
N HIS A 329 -8.70 31.42 -32.16
CA HIS A 329 -7.82 30.25 -32.16
C HIS A 329 -6.51 30.47 -31.38
N TYR A 330 -5.89 31.65 -31.53
CA TYR A 330 -4.68 31.99 -30.77
C TYR A 330 -4.98 32.10 -29.29
N PHE A 331 -6.14 32.70 -28.94
CA PHE A 331 -6.64 32.72 -27.58
C PHE A 331 -6.82 31.31 -27.00
N ASN A 332 -7.44 30.40 -27.77
CA ASN A 332 -7.61 29.00 -27.36
C ASN A 332 -6.29 28.30 -27.07
N ILE A 333 -5.26 28.52 -27.92
CA ILE A 333 -3.92 27.98 -27.69
C ILE A 333 -3.30 28.58 -26.43
N LEU A 334 -3.35 29.90 -26.28
CA LEU A 334 -2.75 30.60 -25.13
C LEU A 334 -3.36 30.15 -23.81
N VAL A 335 -4.69 30.05 -23.73
CA VAL A 335 -5.38 29.54 -22.54
C VAL A 335 -5.00 28.08 -22.27
N SER A 336 -4.92 27.24 -23.31
CA SER A 336 -4.53 25.84 -23.13
C SER A 336 -3.09 25.71 -22.62
N ILE A 337 -2.17 26.52 -23.13
CA ILE A 337 -0.79 26.58 -22.64
C ILE A 337 -0.78 27.04 -21.18
N ALA A 338 -1.48 28.12 -20.84
CA ALA A 338 -1.55 28.65 -19.48
C ALA A 338 -2.09 27.60 -18.48
N LEU A 339 -3.15 26.87 -18.85
CA LEU A 339 -3.68 25.78 -18.02
C LEU A 339 -2.68 24.64 -17.85
N LEU A 340 -1.99 24.24 -18.92
CA LEU A 340 -0.98 23.17 -18.85
C LEU A 340 0.23 23.60 -18.00
N THR A 341 0.74 24.81 -18.20
CA THR A 341 1.86 25.33 -17.41
C THR A 341 1.46 25.51 -15.95
N GLY A 342 0.24 25.96 -15.67
CA GLY A 342 -0.30 26.05 -14.31
C GLY A 342 -0.42 24.69 -13.64
N ALA A 343 -0.95 23.69 -14.35
CA ALA A 343 -1.03 22.32 -13.84
C ALA A 343 0.36 21.72 -13.58
N LEU A 344 1.31 21.89 -14.51
CA LEU A 344 2.69 21.42 -14.33
C LEU A 344 3.39 22.11 -13.14
N TRP A 345 3.19 23.42 -12.99
CA TRP A 345 3.72 24.19 -11.87
C TRP A 345 3.16 23.70 -10.54
N LEU A 346 1.84 23.51 -10.44
CA LEU A 346 1.19 23.02 -9.22
C LEU A 346 1.61 21.60 -8.88
N THR A 347 1.75 20.71 -9.87
CA THR A 347 2.32 19.37 -9.66
C THR A 347 3.76 19.44 -9.15
N TYR A 348 4.58 20.34 -9.71
CA TYR A 348 5.94 20.56 -9.23
C TYR A 348 5.96 21.08 -7.78
N ALA A 349 5.12 22.07 -7.47
CA ALA A 349 4.98 22.61 -6.12
C ALA A 349 4.55 21.53 -5.11
N ALA A 350 3.60 20.67 -5.47
CA ALA A 350 3.19 19.52 -4.64
C ALA A 350 4.37 18.61 -4.32
N LYS A 351 5.14 18.22 -5.35
CA LYS A 351 6.31 17.34 -5.18
C LYS A 351 7.42 17.99 -4.36
N MET A 352 7.63 19.29 -4.51
CA MET A 352 8.60 20.04 -3.72
C MET A 352 8.20 20.10 -2.25
N GLU A 353 6.93 20.39 -1.96
CA GLU A 353 6.42 20.40 -0.59
C GLU A 353 6.61 19.03 0.08
N ASP A 354 6.21 17.96 -0.63
CA ASP A 354 6.36 16.57 -0.19
C ASP A 354 7.84 16.21 0.06
N ALA A 355 8.76 16.62 -0.82
CA ALA A 355 10.19 16.36 -0.67
C ALA A 355 10.85 17.12 0.49
N THR A 356 10.21 18.16 1.01
CA THR A 356 10.72 18.96 2.14
C THR A 356 10.05 18.64 3.48
N ASN A 357 8.95 17.88 3.45
CA ASN A 357 8.16 17.59 4.64
C ASN A 357 8.64 16.29 5.32
N ALA A 358 9.32 16.43 6.46
CA ALA A 358 9.86 15.30 7.21
C ALA A 358 8.79 14.26 7.58
N ASN A 359 7.60 14.70 8.05
CA ASN A 359 6.51 13.81 8.42
C ASN A 359 5.99 13.01 7.23
N TYR A 360 5.98 13.60 6.02
CA TYR A 360 5.57 12.89 4.82
C TYR A 360 6.60 11.83 4.41
N ILE A 361 7.89 12.15 4.51
CA ILE A 361 8.98 11.21 4.19
C ILE A 361 8.92 10.02 5.15
N GLU A 362 8.86 10.28 6.45
CA GLU A 362 8.76 9.25 7.48
C GLU A 362 7.50 8.37 7.30
N ALA A 363 6.34 8.99 7.07
CA ALA A 363 5.11 8.25 6.80
C ALA A 363 5.20 7.40 5.52
N GLY A 364 5.94 7.86 4.51
CA GLY A 364 6.21 7.12 3.28
C GLY A 364 7.09 5.89 3.50
N GLU A 365 8.13 6.03 4.33
CA GLU A 365 9.02 4.92 4.72
C GLU A 365 8.26 3.88 5.55
N GLN A 366 7.54 4.29 6.59
CA GLN A 366 6.70 3.40 7.40
C GLN A 366 5.65 2.66 6.55
N ALA A 367 5.04 3.35 5.57
CA ALA A 367 4.11 2.74 4.65
C ALA A 367 4.76 1.68 3.75
N HIS A 368 6.01 1.93 3.33
CA HIS A 368 6.77 0.98 2.54
C HIS A 368 7.13 -0.26 3.37
N GLU A 369 7.56 -0.08 4.61
CA GLU A 369 7.86 -1.17 5.55
C GLU A 369 6.62 -2.02 5.83
N LYS A 370 5.48 -1.40 6.15
CA LYS A 370 4.19 -2.10 6.33
C LYS A 370 3.79 -2.88 5.07
N ALA A 371 4.00 -2.32 3.88
CA ALA A 371 3.69 -3.00 2.62
C ALA A 371 4.58 -4.23 2.40
N GLN A 372 5.88 -4.11 2.64
CA GLN A 372 6.81 -5.24 2.56
C GLN A 372 6.46 -6.31 3.59
N ARG A 373 6.21 -5.91 4.84
CA ARG A 373 5.84 -6.82 5.92
C ARG A 373 4.56 -7.58 5.62
N ALA A 374 3.54 -6.92 5.05
CA ALA A 374 2.32 -7.58 4.61
C ALA A 374 2.58 -8.65 3.53
N VAL A 375 3.48 -8.36 2.57
CA VAL A 375 3.88 -9.32 1.52
C VAL A 375 4.64 -10.51 2.10
N GLU A 376 5.54 -10.28 3.05
CA GLU A 376 6.30 -11.33 3.77
C GLU A 376 5.35 -12.26 4.51
N LEU A 377 4.46 -11.70 5.34
CA LEU A 377 3.47 -12.46 6.10
C LEU A 377 2.54 -13.25 5.18
N ALA A 378 2.09 -12.64 4.08
CA ALA A 378 1.27 -13.31 3.09
C ALA A 378 1.99 -14.47 2.37
N SER A 379 3.32 -14.39 2.23
CA SER A 379 4.14 -15.48 1.68
C SER A 379 4.55 -16.54 2.71
N GLY A 380 4.24 -16.30 3.98
CA GLY A 380 4.56 -17.17 5.09
C GLY A 380 3.77 -18.49 5.06
N PRO A 381 4.09 -19.43 5.96
CA PRO A 381 3.48 -20.76 5.99
C PRO A 381 1.97 -20.74 6.22
N THR A 382 1.45 -19.73 6.91
CA THR A 382 0.02 -19.56 7.19
C THR A 382 -0.75 -18.90 6.04
N GLY A 383 -0.05 -18.24 5.12
CA GLY A 383 -0.65 -17.46 4.04
C GLY A 383 -1.56 -16.33 4.54
N ILE A 384 -2.50 -15.91 3.69
CA ILE A 384 -3.51 -14.89 4.01
C ILE A 384 -4.72 -15.58 4.67
N PRO A 385 -5.13 -15.17 5.87
CA PRO A 385 -6.25 -15.81 6.58
C PRO A 385 -7.61 -15.40 6.00
N GLU A 386 -8.67 -16.18 6.28
CA GLU A 386 -10.03 -15.95 5.76
C GLU A 386 -10.66 -14.61 6.23
N GLN A 387 -10.19 -14.08 7.36
CA GLN A 387 -10.59 -12.77 7.87
C GLN A 387 -10.15 -11.63 6.93
N GLY A 388 -9.13 -11.87 6.10
CA GLY A 388 -8.61 -10.96 5.09
C GLY A 388 -7.20 -10.45 5.39
N ALA A 389 -6.60 -9.78 4.41
CA ALA A 389 -5.20 -9.37 4.46
C ALA A 389 -4.85 -8.37 5.58
N LEU A 390 -5.82 -7.56 6.04
CA LEU A 390 -5.61 -6.63 7.16
C LEU A 390 -5.23 -7.36 8.46
N HIS A 391 -5.75 -8.58 8.64
CA HIS A 391 -5.44 -9.42 9.79
C HIS A 391 -3.94 -9.73 9.91
N LEU A 392 -3.20 -9.75 8.79
CA LEU A 392 -1.75 -10.00 8.81
C LEU A 392 -1.02 -8.97 9.66
N LEU A 393 -1.24 -7.68 9.40
CA LEU A 393 -0.55 -6.61 10.14
C LEU A 393 -1.11 -6.44 11.55
N HIS A 394 -2.41 -6.69 11.74
CA HIS A 394 -3.08 -6.58 13.05
C HIS A 394 -2.80 -7.77 13.99
N HIS A 395 -2.14 -8.83 13.53
CA HIS A 395 -1.76 -9.98 14.36
C HIS A 395 -0.28 -10.32 14.20
N ASP A 396 0.52 -9.35 13.75
CA ASP A 396 1.97 -9.49 13.66
C ASP A 396 2.64 -8.84 14.88
N PRO A 397 3.32 -9.62 15.75
CA PRO A 397 4.02 -9.08 16.91
C PRO A 397 5.04 -8.00 16.53
N LYS A 398 5.69 -8.12 15.36
CA LYS A 398 6.69 -7.17 14.89
C LYS A 398 6.09 -5.80 14.56
N THR A 399 4.86 -5.76 14.05
CA THR A 399 4.18 -4.51 13.65
C THR A 399 3.42 -3.88 14.83
N LEU A 400 2.66 -4.66 15.60
CA LEU A 400 1.84 -4.12 16.70
C LEU A 400 2.53 -4.10 18.06
N GLY A 401 3.45 -5.03 18.35
CA GLY A 401 4.14 -5.10 19.64
C GLY A 401 4.78 -3.78 20.07
N PRO A 402 5.56 -3.09 19.20
CA PRO A 402 6.12 -1.78 19.51
C PRO A 402 5.07 -0.73 19.86
N ILE A 403 3.93 -0.72 19.16
CA ILE A 403 2.84 0.25 19.34
C ILE A 403 2.13 -0.01 20.67
N LEU A 404 1.84 -1.28 20.98
CA LEU A 404 1.26 -1.69 22.25
C LEU A 404 2.18 -1.35 23.42
N PHE A 405 3.48 -1.63 23.29
CA PHE A 405 4.47 -1.30 24.31
C PHE A 405 4.59 0.21 24.50
N ALA A 406 4.65 0.99 23.42
CA ALA A 406 4.69 2.45 23.48
C ALA A 406 3.45 3.02 24.17
N ALA A 407 2.26 2.52 23.84
CA ALA A 407 1.01 3.02 24.38
C ALA A 407 0.78 2.67 25.86
N HIS A 408 1.21 1.47 26.28
CA HIS A 408 0.79 0.91 27.57
C HIS A 408 1.92 0.61 28.56
N CYS A 409 3.16 0.44 28.08
CA CYS A 409 4.29 0.01 28.92
C CYS A 409 5.40 1.05 29.02
N SER A 410 5.55 1.92 28.02
CA SER A 410 6.66 2.88 27.93
C SER A 410 6.62 3.99 28.97
N SER A 411 5.51 4.16 29.69
CA SER A 411 5.44 5.08 30.84
C SER A 411 6.38 4.64 31.97
N CYS A 412 6.57 3.33 32.14
CA CYS A 412 7.38 2.75 33.22
C CYS A 412 8.62 2.02 32.70
N HIS A 413 8.50 1.30 31.59
CA HIS A 413 9.56 0.46 31.02
C HIS A 413 10.27 1.14 29.85
N ARG A 414 11.45 0.61 29.54
CA ARG A 414 12.19 0.91 28.31
C ARG A 414 12.45 -0.39 27.56
N PHE A 415 12.71 -0.26 26.27
CA PHE A 415 13.25 -1.34 25.45
C PHE A 415 14.52 -0.79 24.82
N ASP A 416 15.68 -1.22 25.33
CA ASP A 416 17.00 -0.72 24.92
C ASP A 416 17.11 0.81 24.97
N GLY A 417 16.54 1.40 26.03
CA GLY A 417 16.50 2.85 26.23
C GLY A 417 15.45 3.63 25.44
N HIS A 418 14.68 2.99 24.55
CA HIS A 418 13.59 3.62 23.79
C HIS A 418 12.21 3.13 24.22
N ASP A 419 11.14 3.71 23.67
CA ASP A 419 9.73 3.43 23.99
C ASP A 419 9.12 2.25 23.22
N GLY A 420 9.96 1.37 22.66
CA GLY A 420 9.55 0.33 21.73
C GLY A 420 9.46 0.76 20.26
N THR A 421 9.13 2.01 19.94
CA THR A 421 9.06 2.52 18.55
C THR A 421 10.35 3.16 18.04
N GLY A 422 11.36 3.26 18.91
CA GLY A 422 12.68 3.82 18.61
C GLY A 422 12.83 5.27 19.11
N ASN A 423 11.75 5.89 19.58
CA ASN A 423 11.82 7.19 20.23
C ASN A 423 12.38 7.04 21.65
N VAL A 424 13.30 7.91 22.04
CA VAL A 424 13.85 7.97 23.39
C VAL A 424 13.02 8.96 24.21
N PRO A 425 12.23 8.52 25.19
CA PRO A 425 11.44 9.44 25.99
C PRO A 425 12.34 10.31 26.88
N LEU A 426 11.92 11.55 27.12
CA LEU A 426 12.63 12.50 27.98
C LEU A 426 12.56 12.09 29.46
N ASP A 427 11.53 11.34 29.82
CA ASP A 427 11.23 10.93 31.18
C ASP A 427 12.12 9.75 31.58
N THR A 428 12.53 9.69 32.85
CA THR A 428 13.34 8.57 33.35
C THR A 428 12.49 7.33 33.59
N SER A 429 12.99 6.16 33.16
CA SER A 429 12.35 4.86 33.43
C SER A 429 12.19 4.61 34.93
N SER A 430 10.98 4.28 35.37
CA SER A 430 10.71 3.89 36.77
C SER A 430 10.82 2.37 36.99
N ALA A 431 10.74 1.59 35.92
CA ALA A 431 10.79 0.14 35.92
C ALA A 431 11.96 -0.37 35.04
N PRO A 432 12.23 -1.69 35.01
CA PRO A 432 13.34 -2.27 34.26
C PRO A 432 13.24 -2.01 32.76
N ASP A 433 14.40 -1.97 32.09
CA ASP A 433 14.45 -2.17 30.65
C ASP A 433 14.05 -3.62 30.35
N LEU A 434 13.35 -3.90 29.25
CA LEU A 434 12.89 -5.26 28.94
C LEU A 434 13.64 -5.89 27.75
N LYS A 435 14.63 -5.20 27.17
CA LYS A 435 15.37 -5.72 26.01
C LYS A 435 16.13 -6.99 26.36
N GLY A 436 15.64 -8.11 25.83
CA GLY A 436 16.27 -9.41 26.01
C GLY A 436 15.93 -10.08 27.34
N PHE A 437 14.84 -9.66 27.99
CA PHE A 437 14.29 -10.30 29.19
C PHE A 437 14.32 -11.84 29.09
N ALA A 438 14.65 -12.48 30.22
CA ALA A 438 14.80 -13.93 30.38
C ALA A 438 15.86 -14.65 29.52
N SER A 439 16.65 -13.94 28.72
CA SER A 439 17.78 -14.56 28.02
C SER A 439 19.00 -14.78 28.90
N ARG A 440 19.89 -15.69 28.47
CA ARG A 440 21.15 -15.97 29.16
C ARG A 440 21.96 -14.71 29.45
N ALA A 441 22.09 -13.81 28.48
CA ALA A 441 22.83 -12.55 28.66
C ALA A 441 22.15 -11.65 29.72
N TRP A 442 20.82 -11.58 29.68
CA TRP A 442 20.03 -10.80 30.64
C TRP A 442 20.20 -11.31 32.07
N LEU A 443 20.03 -12.61 32.27
CA LEU A 443 20.16 -13.25 33.58
C LEU A 443 21.61 -13.22 34.09
N THR A 444 22.60 -13.43 33.22
CA THR A 444 24.02 -13.33 33.57
C THR A 444 24.37 -11.94 34.09
N ASP A 445 23.90 -10.89 33.41
CA ASP A 445 24.18 -9.53 33.85
C ASP A 445 23.34 -9.12 35.06
N LEU A 446 22.08 -9.59 35.15
CA LEU A 446 21.25 -9.40 36.33
C LEU A 446 21.98 -9.90 37.59
N LEU A 447 22.57 -11.10 37.55
CA LEU A 447 23.22 -11.73 38.71
C LEU A 447 24.64 -11.25 39.00
N LYS A 448 25.11 -10.16 38.36
CA LYS A 448 26.39 -9.52 38.68
C LYS A 448 26.21 -8.38 39.70
N PRO A 449 27.03 -8.33 40.76
CA PRO A 449 26.97 -7.25 41.77
C PRO A 449 27.07 -5.84 41.18
N GLU A 450 27.87 -5.67 40.12
CA GLU A 450 28.07 -4.39 39.44
C GLU A 450 26.82 -3.87 38.70
N HIS A 451 25.90 -4.78 38.36
CA HIS A 451 24.78 -4.51 37.46
C HIS A 451 23.41 -4.63 38.13
N ILE A 452 23.23 -5.52 39.11
CA ILE A 452 21.93 -5.82 39.75
C ILE A 452 21.22 -4.56 40.29
N ALA A 453 21.95 -3.60 40.85
CA ALA A 453 21.37 -2.38 41.45
C ALA A 453 21.20 -1.22 40.45
N THR A 454 21.51 -1.45 39.17
CA THR A 454 21.37 -0.44 38.11
C THR A 454 19.90 -0.29 37.68
N LYS A 455 19.59 0.86 37.09
CA LYS A 455 18.23 1.16 36.59
C LYS A 455 17.75 0.17 35.51
N ARG A 456 18.66 -0.53 34.83
CA ARG A 456 18.33 -1.50 33.78
C ARG A 456 17.47 -2.65 34.32
N TYR A 457 17.72 -3.14 35.53
CA TYR A 457 17.15 -4.40 36.02
C TYR A 457 16.05 -4.25 37.06
N PHE A 458 16.12 -3.23 37.92
CA PHE A 458 15.06 -2.91 38.89
C PHE A 458 14.49 -1.50 38.75
N GLY A 459 14.98 -0.68 37.82
CA GLY A 459 14.51 0.70 37.68
C GLY A 459 14.61 1.49 38.99
N GLU A 460 13.53 2.19 39.34
CA GLU A 460 13.28 2.84 40.63
C GLU A 460 12.15 2.13 41.39
N THR A 461 12.01 0.82 41.19
CA THR A 461 11.06 -0.03 41.91
C THR A 461 11.47 -0.21 43.37
N ALA A 462 10.52 -0.62 44.22
CA ALA A 462 10.81 -0.99 45.60
C ALA A 462 11.88 -2.09 45.71
N PHE A 463 11.97 -2.96 44.69
CA PHE A 463 12.92 -4.08 44.62
C PHE A 463 14.38 -3.68 44.43
N ARG A 464 14.67 -2.43 44.05
CA ARG A 464 16.05 -1.91 43.91
C ARG A 464 16.86 -2.02 45.21
N ASN A 465 16.18 -2.00 46.36
CA ASN A 465 16.80 -2.20 47.68
C ASN A 465 16.34 -3.51 48.34
N GLY A 466 15.73 -4.42 47.57
CA GLY A 466 15.14 -5.66 48.05
C GLY A 466 16.14 -6.78 48.35
N ASP A 467 15.61 -7.93 48.74
CA ASP A 467 16.39 -9.11 49.11
C ASP A 467 17.26 -9.65 47.98
N MET A 468 16.78 -9.62 46.73
CA MET A 468 17.56 -10.08 45.58
C MET A 468 18.85 -9.28 45.38
N VAL A 469 18.79 -7.95 45.51
CA VAL A 469 19.97 -7.06 45.41
C VAL A 469 20.94 -7.33 46.57
N ARG A 470 20.42 -7.59 47.77
CA ARG A 470 21.23 -7.96 48.93
C ARG A 470 21.89 -9.32 48.75
N PHE A 471 21.17 -10.30 48.22
CA PHE A 471 21.66 -11.65 47.94
C PHE A 471 22.81 -11.63 46.94
N VAL A 472 22.65 -10.96 45.80
CA VAL A 472 23.70 -10.87 44.78
C VAL A 472 24.94 -10.15 45.33
N ASN A 473 24.76 -9.04 46.04
CA ASN A 473 25.89 -8.27 46.56
C ASN A 473 26.62 -8.94 47.73
N LYS A 474 25.94 -9.76 48.54
CA LYS A 474 26.53 -10.39 49.74
C LYS A 474 26.94 -11.84 49.54
N LYS A 475 26.13 -12.64 48.85
CA LYS A 475 26.32 -14.09 48.67
C LYS A 475 27.03 -14.37 47.34
N VAL A 476 26.44 -13.95 46.22
CA VAL A 476 26.99 -14.22 44.87
C VAL A 476 28.38 -13.60 44.66
N SER A 477 28.63 -12.42 45.21
CA SER A 477 29.95 -11.76 45.15
C SER A 477 31.08 -12.57 45.81
N GLN A 478 30.74 -13.45 46.76
CA GLN A 478 31.66 -14.27 47.53
C GLN A 478 31.77 -15.71 47.01
N PHE A 479 31.02 -16.06 45.96
CA PHE A 479 31.03 -17.41 45.42
C PHE A 479 32.42 -17.87 45.02
N ASP A 480 32.75 -19.10 45.41
CA ASP A 480 33.96 -19.77 45.00
C ASP A 480 33.89 -20.21 43.53
N LYS A 481 34.88 -20.97 43.07
CA LYS A 481 34.95 -21.38 41.67
C LYS A 481 33.87 -22.41 41.32
N GLU A 482 33.49 -23.29 42.25
CA GLU A 482 32.49 -24.33 42.02
C GLU A 482 31.09 -23.72 42.04
N GLU A 483 30.81 -22.84 43.00
CA GLU A 483 29.55 -22.09 43.10
C GLU A 483 29.32 -21.17 41.89
N LYS A 484 30.37 -20.56 41.33
CA LYS A 484 30.26 -19.78 40.09
C LYS A 484 29.90 -20.64 38.88
N LEU A 485 30.45 -21.86 38.80
CA LEU A 485 30.08 -22.80 37.74
C LEU A 485 28.65 -23.30 37.91
N ALA A 486 28.21 -23.55 39.14
CA ALA A 486 26.82 -23.88 39.46
C ALA A 486 25.88 -22.72 39.09
N LEU A 487 26.25 -21.47 39.38
CA LEU A 487 25.49 -20.29 38.98
C LEU A 487 25.35 -20.16 37.46
N GLU A 488 26.42 -20.42 36.70
CA GLU A 488 26.35 -20.42 35.24
C GLU A 488 25.40 -21.49 34.70
N ARG A 489 25.40 -22.70 35.27
CA ARG A 489 24.44 -23.76 34.90
C ARG A 489 23.03 -23.39 35.30
N ALA A 490 22.82 -22.84 36.50
CA ALA A 490 21.53 -22.33 36.97
C ALA A 490 20.96 -21.24 36.04
N ILE A 491 21.79 -20.31 35.57
CA ILE A 491 21.38 -19.30 34.57
C ILE A 491 20.94 -19.97 33.26
N LYS A 492 21.68 -20.98 32.78
CA LYS A 492 21.29 -21.74 31.58
C LYS A 492 19.96 -22.44 31.78
N ALA A 493 19.75 -23.07 32.94
CA ALA A 493 18.51 -23.75 33.28
C ALA A 493 17.32 -22.79 33.33
N LEU A 494 17.44 -21.67 34.05
CA LEU A 494 16.38 -20.67 34.15
C LEU A 494 16.09 -20.00 32.80
N SER A 495 17.12 -19.70 32.00
CA SER A 495 16.95 -19.16 30.65
C SER A 495 16.25 -20.15 29.70
N ALA A 496 16.46 -21.45 29.89
CA ALA A 496 15.85 -22.49 29.06
C ALA A 496 14.33 -22.63 29.32
N GLU A 497 13.86 -22.29 30.53
CA GLU A 497 12.42 -22.22 30.84
C GLU A 497 11.68 -21.20 29.96
N ALA A 498 12.39 -20.18 29.48
CA ALA A 498 11.80 -19.19 28.58
C ALA A 498 11.53 -19.75 27.17
N GLY A 499 12.19 -20.83 26.74
CA GLY A 499 12.00 -21.43 25.42
C GLY A 499 12.13 -20.43 24.26
N LEU A 500 13.15 -19.57 24.31
CA LEU A 500 13.35 -18.52 23.30
C LEU A 500 13.93 -19.10 22.01
N SER A 501 13.30 -18.83 20.86
CA SER A 501 13.68 -19.44 19.57
C SER A 501 15.15 -19.19 19.18
N ARG A 502 15.66 -17.99 19.52
CA ARG A 502 17.03 -17.54 19.18
C ARG A 502 18.18 -18.26 19.92
N GLN A 503 17.89 -19.02 20.97
CA GLN A 503 18.89 -19.76 21.75
C GLN A 503 18.61 -21.26 21.79
N ALA A 504 17.58 -21.74 21.07
CA ALA A 504 17.18 -23.14 21.04
C ALA A 504 18.29 -24.10 20.60
N GLU A 505 19.06 -23.74 19.56
CA GLU A 505 20.19 -24.56 19.09
C GLU A 505 21.31 -24.68 20.15
N ALA A 506 21.63 -23.58 20.82
CA ALA A 506 22.62 -23.59 21.89
C ALA A 506 22.14 -24.36 23.14
N GLU A 507 20.83 -24.35 23.41
CA GLU A 507 20.21 -25.11 24.48
C GLU A 507 20.20 -26.62 24.19
N GLU A 508 19.97 -27.02 22.94
CA GLU A 508 20.04 -28.43 22.54
C GLU A 508 21.44 -29.02 22.73
N VAL A 509 22.48 -28.26 22.35
CA VAL A 509 23.88 -28.67 22.55
C VAL A 509 24.25 -28.78 24.03
N GLU A 510 23.63 -27.99 24.89
CA GLU A 510 23.96 -27.89 26.32
C GLU A 510 22.92 -28.54 27.23
N ALA A 511 22.11 -29.47 26.70
CA ALA A 511 21.00 -30.10 27.43
C ALA A 511 21.43 -30.71 28.78
N ASP A 512 22.59 -31.39 28.82
CA ASP A 512 23.14 -31.99 30.04
C ASP A 512 23.46 -30.94 31.11
N LEU A 513 23.97 -29.77 30.70
CA LEU A 513 24.28 -28.66 31.62
C LEU A 513 23.02 -27.99 32.15
N ILE A 514 21.96 -27.95 31.35
CA ILE A 514 20.64 -27.44 31.75
C ILE A 514 20.03 -28.33 32.82
N ILE A 515 20.13 -29.66 32.69
CA ILE A 515 19.62 -30.60 33.70
C ILE A 515 20.33 -30.39 35.04
N LEU A 516 21.67 -30.33 35.03
CA LEU A 516 22.45 -30.05 36.24
C LEU A 516 22.11 -28.69 36.85
N GLY A 517 21.91 -27.66 36.01
CA GLY A 517 21.53 -26.34 36.47
C GLY A 517 20.18 -26.28 37.19
N LYS A 518 19.23 -27.17 36.85
CA LYS A 518 17.95 -27.28 37.58
C LYS A 518 18.16 -27.81 39.01
N GLU A 519 19.09 -28.74 39.18
CA GLU A 519 19.47 -29.24 40.51
C GLU A 519 20.19 -28.15 41.31
N ASP A 520 21.10 -27.41 40.67
CA ASP A 520 21.84 -26.30 41.30
C ASP A 520 20.89 -25.19 41.82
N LEU A 521 19.83 -24.88 41.07
CA LEU A 521 18.78 -23.92 41.46
C LEU A 521 17.98 -24.39 42.68
N GLY A 522 17.64 -25.69 42.71
CA GLY A 522 16.80 -26.27 43.74
C GLY A 522 17.50 -26.51 45.08
N TYR A 523 18.82 -26.77 45.08
CA TYR A 523 19.50 -27.26 46.28
C TYR A 523 20.86 -26.62 46.58
N GLU A 524 21.67 -26.24 45.59
CA GLU A 524 23.07 -25.82 45.84
C GLU A 524 23.21 -24.31 46.11
N LEU A 525 22.47 -23.46 45.40
CA LEU A 525 22.68 -22.01 45.43
C LEU A 525 21.82 -21.28 46.49
N GLY A 526 20.82 -21.97 47.06
CA GLY A 526 19.82 -21.40 47.97
C GLY A 526 18.87 -20.41 47.29
N CYS A 527 18.61 -20.61 45.99
CA CYS A 527 17.61 -19.83 45.27
C CYS A 527 16.18 -20.28 45.64
N SER A 528 16.01 -21.57 45.91
CA SER A 528 14.76 -22.19 46.37
C SER A 528 14.30 -21.72 47.75
N ASP A 529 15.20 -21.17 48.57
CA ASP A 529 14.86 -20.56 49.86
C ASP A 529 13.89 -19.36 49.70
N CYS A 530 13.89 -18.73 48.53
CA CYS A 530 13.08 -17.54 48.24
C CYS A 530 12.17 -17.71 47.02
N HIS A 531 12.39 -18.71 46.16
CA HIS A 531 11.69 -18.87 44.89
C HIS A 531 11.17 -20.29 44.71
N GLU A 532 9.91 -20.38 44.28
CA GLU A 532 9.36 -21.64 43.79
C GLU A 532 9.97 -22.01 42.42
N PHE A 533 10.32 -23.29 42.24
CA PHE A 533 10.85 -23.81 40.98
C PHE A 533 10.56 -25.31 40.83
N HIS A 534 9.48 -25.66 40.12
CA HIS A 534 8.97 -27.04 39.91
C HIS A 534 8.55 -27.82 41.17
N PHE A 535 8.57 -27.22 42.36
CA PHE A 535 8.17 -27.82 43.63
C PHE A 535 7.29 -26.87 44.44
N GLU A 536 6.10 -27.31 44.88
CA GLU A 536 5.18 -26.46 45.66
C GLU A 536 5.72 -26.22 47.08
N ASP A 537 6.03 -24.96 47.39
CA ASP A 537 6.29 -24.47 48.75
C ASP A 537 5.40 -23.25 49.00
N GLU A 538 4.52 -23.33 50.01
CA GLU A 538 3.48 -22.32 50.22
C GLU A 538 3.98 -21.02 50.87
N ASP A 539 5.23 -21.01 51.36
CA ASP A 539 5.82 -19.98 52.23
C ASP A 539 7.04 -19.24 51.63
N VAL A 540 7.21 -19.23 50.29
CA VAL A 540 8.26 -18.43 49.63
C VAL A 540 7.84 -16.98 49.37
N ASP A 541 8.75 -16.04 49.62
CA ASP A 541 8.50 -14.59 49.49
C ASP A 541 8.66 -14.05 48.04
N GLY A 542 9.27 -14.83 47.14
CA GLY A 542 9.59 -14.44 45.77
C GLY A 542 8.69 -15.07 44.69
N PRO A 543 8.74 -14.57 43.44
CA PRO A 543 7.94 -15.10 42.34
C PRO A 543 8.34 -16.52 41.96
N ASP A 544 7.36 -17.33 41.55
CA ASP A 544 7.57 -18.66 40.96
C ASP A 544 8.33 -18.54 39.63
N LEU A 545 9.46 -19.24 39.57
CA LEU A 545 10.38 -19.28 38.44
C LEU A 545 10.07 -20.43 37.48
N THR A 546 9.06 -21.25 37.75
CA THR A 546 8.62 -22.34 36.87
C THR A 546 8.08 -21.78 35.56
N GLY A 547 8.75 -22.09 34.43
CA GLY A 547 8.44 -21.47 33.14
C GLY A 547 8.87 -20.00 33.05
N TYR A 548 9.79 -19.52 33.88
CA TYR A 548 10.21 -18.11 33.89
C TYR A 548 10.54 -17.58 32.50
N GLY A 549 9.86 -16.49 32.11
CA GLY A 549 10.04 -15.87 30.81
C GLY A 549 9.42 -16.62 29.64
N SER A 550 8.74 -17.77 29.85
CA SER A 550 7.96 -18.45 28.81
C SER A 550 6.80 -17.58 28.33
N ARG A 551 6.22 -17.92 27.17
CA ARG A 551 5.07 -17.20 26.65
C ARG A 551 3.89 -17.22 27.64
N GLU A 552 3.63 -18.37 28.25
CA GLU A 552 2.58 -18.57 29.25
C GLU A 552 2.87 -17.78 30.51
N TRP A 553 4.11 -17.84 31.01
CA TRP A 553 4.52 -17.12 32.22
C TRP A 553 4.39 -15.61 32.03
N MET A 554 4.90 -15.07 30.92
CA MET A 554 4.81 -13.63 30.64
C MET A 554 3.37 -13.19 30.39
N THR A 555 2.57 -14.01 29.71
CA THR A 555 1.14 -13.72 29.49
C THR A 555 0.39 -13.65 30.81
N ALA A 556 0.60 -14.63 31.70
CA ALA A 556 -0.02 -14.65 33.03
C ALA A 556 0.45 -13.47 33.89
N PHE A 557 1.75 -13.16 33.86
CA PHE A 557 2.33 -12.05 34.61
C PHE A 557 1.78 -10.68 34.17
N ILE A 558 1.72 -10.42 32.87
CA ILE A 558 1.15 -9.16 32.35
C ILE A 558 -0.37 -9.11 32.59
N SER A 559 -1.05 -10.25 32.52
CA SER A 559 -2.49 -10.31 32.76
C SER A 559 -2.84 -9.90 34.20
N ASP A 560 -2.10 -10.43 35.17
CA ASP A 560 -2.30 -10.14 36.59
C ASP A 560 -1.02 -10.41 37.42
N PRO A 561 -0.17 -9.39 37.64
CA PRO A 561 1.05 -9.53 38.43
C PRO A 561 0.78 -9.67 39.93
N GLY A 562 -0.45 -9.41 40.40
CA GLY A 562 -0.88 -9.51 41.79
C GLY A 562 -1.26 -10.93 42.24
N GLN A 563 -1.13 -11.95 41.38
CA GLN A 563 -1.35 -13.33 41.78
C GLN A 563 -0.30 -13.80 42.80
N LYS A 564 -0.67 -14.70 43.71
CA LYS A 564 0.24 -15.28 44.73
C LYS A 564 1.51 -15.86 44.09
N ARG A 565 1.37 -16.47 42.90
CA ARG A 565 2.45 -17.03 42.10
C ARG A 565 3.54 -16.01 41.70
N PHE A 566 3.21 -14.72 41.64
CA PHE A 566 4.12 -13.67 41.21
C PHE A 566 4.52 -12.79 42.39
N TYR A 567 3.93 -11.60 42.54
CA TYR A 567 4.27 -10.69 43.63
C TYR A 567 3.17 -10.58 44.69
N GLY A 568 1.96 -11.12 44.48
CA GLY A 568 0.90 -11.05 45.48
C GLY A 568 0.63 -9.62 45.97
N GLU A 569 0.63 -9.43 47.29
CA GLU A 569 0.51 -8.11 47.94
C GLU A 569 1.77 -7.24 47.78
N ASN A 570 2.91 -7.83 47.40
CA ASN A 570 4.18 -7.12 47.17
C ASN A 570 4.30 -6.52 45.76
N ASN A 571 3.25 -6.57 44.92
CA ASN A 571 3.25 -5.90 43.63
C ASN A 571 3.36 -4.37 43.83
N ASP A 572 4.48 -3.79 43.39
CA ASP A 572 4.81 -2.37 43.61
C ASP A 572 3.79 -1.43 42.94
N ARG A 573 3.69 -1.50 41.61
CA ARG A 573 2.87 -0.54 40.83
C ARG A 573 2.43 -1.04 39.46
N MET A 574 2.63 -2.32 39.15
CA MET A 574 2.31 -2.87 37.84
C MET A 574 0.79 -3.14 37.76
N PRO A 575 0.06 -2.57 36.78
CA PRO A 575 -1.37 -2.82 36.61
C PRO A 575 -1.65 -4.26 36.18
N SER A 576 -2.86 -4.75 36.49
CA SER A 576 -3.34 -6.03 35.97
C SER A 576 -4.02 -5.81 34.62
N PHE A 577 -3.27 -5.90 33.53
CA PHE A 577 -3.73 -5.45 32.20
C PHE A 577 -4.98 -6.18 31.69
N LEU A 578 -5.12 -7.47 31.98
CA LEU A 578 -6.30 -8.23 31.58
C LEU A 578 -7.47 -8.01 32.53
N THR A 579 -7.21 -8.10 33.84
CA THR A 579 -8.25 -7.97 34.88
C THR A 579 -8.88 -6.58 34.92
N GLU A 580 -8.09 -5.54 34.66
CA GLU A 580 -8.54 -4.14 34.55
C GLU A 580 -9.11 -3.79 33.17
N GLY A 581 -9.05 -4.72 32.19
CA GLY A 581 -9.57 -4.51 30.85
C GLY A 581 -8.77 -3.50 30.01
N ILE A 582 -7.49 -3.32 30.31
CA ILE A 582 -6.59 -2.41 29.58
C ILE A 582 -6.17 -3.02 28.24
N LEU A 583 -5.87 -4.32 28.23
CA LEU A 583 -5.48 -5.07 27.03
C LEU A 583 -6.31 -6.35 26.89
N THR A 584 -6.57 -6.73 25.65
CA THR A 584 -7.19 -8.02 25.32
C THR A 584 -6.17 -9.16 25.40
N PRO A 585 -6.62 -10.43 25.54
CA PRO A 585 -5.71 -11.58 25.51
C PRO A 585 -4.84 -11.65 24.26
N THR A 586 -5.38 -11.24 23.11
CA THR A 586 -4.64 -11.20 21.84
C THR A 586 -3.53 -10.15 21.87
N GLU A 587 -3.83 -8.93 22.35
CA GLU A 587 -2.83 -7.86 22.45
C GLU A 587 -1.71 -8.20 23.44
N ILE A 588 -2.06 -8.80 24.57
CA ILE A 588 -1.06 -9.32 25.53
C ILE A 588 -0.17 -10.36 24.85
N GLY A 589 -0.75 -11.29 24.10
CA GLY A 589 0.00 -12.28 23.34
C GLY A 589 0.99 -11.64 22.35
N LEU A 590 0.54 -10.66 21.55
CA LEU A 590 1.39 -9.95 20.59
C LEU A 590 2.52 -9.17 21.28
N LEU A 591 2.23 -8.53 22.41
CA LEU A 591 3.21 -7.81 23.22
C LEU A 591 4.28 -8.77 23.77
N VAL A 592 3.85 -9.92 24.31
CA VAL A 592 4.74 -10.96 24.85
C VAL A 592 5.62 -11.52 23.74
N ASP A 593 5.03 -11.90 22.61
CA ASP A 593 5.75 -12.44 21.45
C ASP A 593 6.78 -11.41 20.93
N TRP A 594 6.44 -10.12 20.95
CA TRP A 594 7.38 -9.05 20.61
C TRP A 594 8.53 -8.89 21.62
N LEU A 595 8.24 -8.89 22.93
CA LEU A 595 9.27 -8.79 23.97
C LEU A 595 10.26 -9.96 23.92
N ARG A 596 9.73 -11.15 23.63
CA ARG A 596 10.52 -12.38 23.42
C ARG A 596 11.32 -12.39 22.12
N GLN A 597 10.97 -11.49 21.19
CA GLN A 597 11.49 -11.45 19.82
C GLN A 597 11.13 -12.71 19.01
N ASP A 598 9.95 -13.27 19.28
CA ASP A 598 9.40 -14.46 18.64
C ASP A 598 8.32 -14.05 17.64
N TRP A 599 8.70 -13.89 16.37
CA TRP A 599 7.76 -13.66 15.28
C TRP A 599 8.27 -14.32 14.00
N TYR A 600 7.40 -14.45 13.01
CA TYR A 600 7.82 -14.97 11.71
C TYR A 600 8.81 -14.03 11.04
N GLU A 601 9.99 -14.55 10.70
CA GLU A 601 10.94 -13.93 9.80
C GLU A 601 11.16 -14.81 8.58
N PRO A 602 11.13 -14.25 7.36
CA PRO A 602 11.44 -15.01 6.17
C PRO A 602 12.91 -15.47 6.23
N LEU A 603 13.17 -16.71 5.80
CA LEU A 603 14.54 -17.20 5.68
C LEU A 603 15.35 -16.25 4.76
N PRO A 604 16.62 -15.95 5.10
CA PRO A 604 17.47 -15.15 4.23
C PRO A 604 17.53 -15.80 2.83
N LYS A 605 17.17 -15.03 1.80
CA LYS A 605 17.09 -15.48 0.40
C LYS A 605 18.44 -15.68 -0.25
#